data_AF-A0A9Q0LND3-F1
#
_entry.id   AF-A0A9Q0LND3-F1
#
_cell.length_a   1.000
_cell.length_b   1.000
_cell.length_c   1.000
_cell.angle_alpha   90.00
_cell.angle_beta   90.00
_cell.angle_gamma   90.00
#
_symmetry.space_group_name_H-M   'P 1'
#
loop_
_entity.id
_entity.type
_entity.pdbx_description
1 polymer ?
#
loop_
_entity_poly.entity_id
_entity_poly.type
_entity_poly.pdbx_seq_one_letter_code
_entity_poly.pdbx_strand_id
1 'polypeptide(L)'
;MSEIGSEAPPIKVGKWLKNGIDIEGLIGTKAIVLEFWAFWCPPCIRAIPHINKLSQQFQDIVFIGMTSNRNDLKQSEDLVEKMKNDMDYHIAIDDEDGTTDTNYMKKFGVSGIPHCFFISKEGKILWHGHPMELDPVLDVENSDISVRDFYRSIVANDNSKILEVLNQSPEKAKTIPKTLIEMLVEKKNFVVLEKILDTDIDMSQMSMNDFFDFADFPQNFLRKLLSKLSKTPMTIDSLDGSILAVVRIIYGYFRTFQMDMVADFTEQFCQSIRDIHEKIPFDFTQKQILFPFVRSMISGLVEYILGLHKFTDEQYNARDGDRTILDSLFAFYSYIPQPEEAKKILSMILPHLSSETLTMSLDTCFLIDSSVVDLCISAPTFDVHAKTQSGQTVLHLAVQNKMNQIVAKVISMGANVNEVDGDGASPLHYCNASSLPLLLDAGADPKVLNSAGKNFFESVATHGLDLDFVEEVKNRKLLNSVDFVKGIIRDKRFSKDVKQLISDENIKATSDLLLAAAESGAVANVLFLLSQGADPNAKNSNQSNLLHLSAQHATVDEFKSLVSLSGLQLTDEKDDLGWNVFHYAGYKSNKTLYAYLKEELNQDPVIFHRSHLVEHLMDESEPDSKFQC
;
A
#
# COMPACT_ATOMS: atom_id res chain seq x y z
N MET A 1 -33.61 -10.05 -31.16
CA MET A 1 -32.59 -11.11 -31.14
C MET A 1 -33.20 -12.29 -30.40
N SER A 2 -32.82 -13.52 -30.71
CA SER A 2 -33.26 -14.66 -29.91
C SER A 2 -32.46 -14.66 -28.59
N GLU A 3 -33.09 -15.05 -27.49
CA GLU A 3 -32.49 -15.05 -26.16
C GLU A 3 -32.43 -16.47 -25.61
N ILE A 4 -31.51 -16.73 -24.67
CA ILE A 4 -31.48 -18.00 -23.94
C ILE A 4 -32.87 -18.23 -23.32
N GLY A 5 -33.37 -19.45 -23.52
CA GLY A 5 -34.64 -20.10 -23.16
C GLY A 5 -35.88 -19.72 -23.96
N SER A 6 -35.68 -19.04 -25.10
CA SER A 6 -36.65 -19.09 -26.17
C SER A 6 -36.82 -20.53 -26.69
N GLU A 7 -37.95 -20.77 -27.36
CA GLU A 7 -38.12 -21.97 -28.19
C GLU A 7 -36.98 -22.03 -29.22
N ALA A 8 -36.40 -23.22 -29.36
CA ALA A 8 -35.35 -23.49 -30.32
C ALA A 8 -35.93 -23.37 -31.73
N PRO A 9 -35.33 -22.56 -32.61
CA PRO A 9 -35.74 -22.52 -34.00
C PRO A 9 -35.65 -23.90 -34.66
N PRO A 10 -36.39 -24.15 -35.75
CA PRO A 10 -36.25 -25.40 -36.49
C PRO A 10 -34.81 -25.61 -36.98
N ILE A 11 -34.27 -26.81 -36.75
CA ILE A 11 -32.99 -27.27 -37.31
C ILE A 11 -33.29 -27.93 -38.64
N LYS A 12 -32.78 -27.36 -39.74
CA LYS A 12 -32.99 -27.87 -41.09
C LYS A 12 -31.68 -28.45 -41.62
N VAL A 13 -31.72 -29.74 -41.97
CA VAL A 13 -30.55 -30.45 -42.49
C VAL A 13 -30.67 -30.53 -44.01
N GLY A 14 -29.65 -30.05 -44.73
CA GLY A 14 -29.52 -30.25 -46.17
C GLY A 14 -29.03 -31.67 -46.50
N LYS A 15 -27.99 -32.13 -45.81
CA LYS A 15 -27.39 -33.46 -46.00
C LYS A 15 -26.71 -33.96 -44.73
N TRP A 16 -26.91 -35.23 -44.39
CA TRP A 16 -26.12 -35.92 -43.37
C TRP A 16 -24.80 -36.41 -43.96
N LEU A 17 -23.68 -36.06 -43.34
CA LEU A 17 -22.35 -36.57 -43.65
C LEU A 17 -22.02 -37.84 -42.88
N LYS A 18 -22.50 -37.95 -41.64
CA LYS A 18 -22.32 -39.13 -40.80
C LYS A 18 -23.48 -39.29 -39.83
N ASN A 19 -23.90 -40.54 -39.60
CA ASN A 19 -24.91 -40.94 -38.62
C ASN A 19 -26.19 -40.08 -38.72
N GLY A 20 -26.99 -40.22 -39.79
CA GLY A 20 -28.22 -39.43 -39.91
C GLY A 20 -29.26 -39.75 -38.82
N ILE A 21 -30.00 -38.73 -38.38
CA ILE A 21 -31.08 -38.86 -37.38
C ILE A 21 -32.30 -38.02 -37.75
N ASP A 22 -33.48 -38.46 -37.31
CA ASP A 22 -34.72 -37.69 -37.45
C ASP A 22 -34.82 -36.67 -36.30
N ILE A 23 -34.61 -35.38 -36.60
CA ILE A 23 -34.56 -34.32 -35.60
C ILE A 23 -35.95 -34.02 -35.04
N GLU A 24 -37.00 -34.10 -35.86
CA GLU A 24 -38.37 -33.76 -35.42
C GLU A 24 -38.85 -34.73 -34.34
N GLY A 25 -38.46 -36.01 -34.42
CA GLY A 25 -38.74 -37.02 -33.39
C GLY A 25 -37.93 -36.90 -32.10
N LEU A 26 -36.87 -36.08 -32.07
CA LEU A 26 -36.04 -35.87 -30.88
C LEU A 26 -36.61 -34.81 -29.94
N ILE A 27 -37.31 -33.81 -30.49
CA ILE A 27 -37.93 -32.75 -29.71
C ILE A 27 -39.06 -33.36 -28.86
N GLY A 28 -38.94 -33.24 -27.55
CA GLY A 28 -39.82 -33.86 -26.55
C GLY A 28 -39.27 -35.15 -25.94
N THR A 29 -38.20 -35.75 -26.50
CA THR A 29 -37.67 -37.06 -26.06
C THR A 29 -36.21 -36.99 -25.60
N LYS A 30 -35.36 -36.22 -26.28
CA LYS A 30 -33.93 -36.06 -25.94
C LYS A 30 -33.48 -34.60 -26.00
N ALA A 31 -32.45 -34.27 -25.21
CA ALA A 31 -31.78 -32.97 -25.32
C ALA A 31 -30.80 -33.00 -26.51
N ILE A 32 -30.45 -31.85 -27.06
CA ILE A 32 -29.62 -31.72 -28.26
C ILE A 32 -28.49 -30.73 -28.00
N VAL A 33 -27.26 -31.12 -28.35
CA VAL A 33 -26.13 -30.20 -28.52
C VAL A 33 -25.94 -29.99 -30.02
N LEU A 34 -26.12 -28.75 -30.48
CA LEU A 34 -25.89 -28.34 -31.87
C LEU A 34 -24.60 -27.53 -31.95
N GLU A 35 -23.54 -28.12 -32.48
CA GLU A 35 -22.23 -27.49 -32.69
C GLU A 35 -22.10 -26.96 -34.11
N PHE A 36 -21.66 -25.72 -34.29
CA PHE A 36 -21.29 -25.14 -35.57
C PHE A 36 -19.79 -25.20 -35.79
N TRP A 37 -19.35 -25.76 -36.93
CA TRP A 37 -17.94 -26.02 -37.22
C TRP A 37 -17.62 -25.88 -38.71
N ALA A 38 -16.32 -25.86 -39.07
CA ALA A 38 -15.86 -25.87 -40.47
C ALA A 38 -14.52 -26.61 -40.64
N PHE A 39 -14.27 -27.16 -41.84
CA PHE A 39 -13.03 -27.91 -42.10
C PHE A 39 -11.76 -27.04 -42.05
N TRP A 40 -11.87 -25.76 -42.41
CA TRP A 40 -10.75 -24.82 -42.42
C TRP A 40 -10.50 -24.18 -41.05
N CYS A 41 -11.29 -24.52 -40.02
CA CYS A 41 -11.24 -23.95 -38.69
C CYS A 41 -10.38 -24.83 -37.75
N PRO A 42 -9.13 -24.44 -37.42
CA PRO A 42 -8.29 -25.25 -36.54
C PRO A 42 -8.83 -25.42 -35.11
N PRO A 43 -9.45 -24.41 -34.46
CA PRO A 43 -10.09 -24.60 -33.16
C PRO A 43 -11.22 -25.66 -33.22
N CYS A 44 -12.00 -25.70 -34.30
CA CYS A 44 -13.05 -26.68 -34.51
C CYS A 44 -12.47 -28.11 -34.56
N ILE A 45 -11.40 -28.32 -35.34
CA ILE A 45 -10.73 -29.63 -35.41
C ILE A 45 -10.19 -30.05 -34.04
N ARG A 46 -9.67 -29.12 -33.23
CA ARG A 46 -9.19 -29.41 -31.87
C ARG A 46 -10.30 -29.75 -30.89
N ALA A 47 -11.53 -29.29 -31.11
CA ALA A 47 -12.68 -29.60 -30.26
C ALA A 47 -13.25 -31.01 -30.50
N ILE A 48 -12.97 -31.62 -31.66
CA ILE A 48 -13.51 -32.93 -32.05
C ILE A 48 -13.32 -34.02 -30.97
N PRO A 49 -12.10 -34.26 -30.40
CA PRO A 49 -11.93 -35.30 -29.39
C PRO A 49 -12.74 -35.05 -28.12
N HIS A 50 -12.97 -33.78 -27.78
CA HIS A 50 -13.75 -33.38 -26.62
C HIS A 50 -15.25 -33.63 -26.83
N ILE A 51 -15.81 -33.19 -27.96
CA ILE A 51 -17.20 -33.49 -28.33
C ILE A 51 -17.42 -35.01 -28.45
N ASN A 52 -16.46 -35.75 -29.00
CA ASN A 52 -16.52 -37.21 -29.05
C ASN A 52 -16.66 -37.83 -27.65
N LYS A 53 -15.79 -37.43 -26.73
CA LYS A 53 -15.84 -37.88 -25.33
C LYS A 53 -17.19 -37.57 -24.69
N LEU A 54 -17.71 -36.35 -24.87
CA LEU A 54 -19.01 -35.96 -24.31
C LEU A 54 -20.15 -36.77 -24.94
N SER A 55 -20.15 -36.97 -26.25
CA SER A 55 -21.18 -37.78 -26.93
C SER A 55 -21.20 -39.24 -26.45
N GLN A 56 -20.05 -39.82 -26.10
CA GLN A 56 -19.96 -41.15 -25.52
C GLN A 56 -20.40 -41.18 -24.05
N GLN A 57 -20.12 -40.13 -23.29
CA GLN A 57 -20.48 -40.02 -21.87
C GLN A 57 -21.98 -39.78 -21.66
N PHE A 58 -22.63 -38.97 -22.50
CA PHE A 58 -24.00 -38.49 -22.32
C PHE A 58 -24.97 -39.10 -23.36
N GLN A 59 -25.40 -40.35 -23.15
CA GLN A 59 -26.27 -41.09 -24.09
C GLN A 59 -27.71 -40.54 -24.22
N ASP A 60 -28.16 -39.74 -23.25
CA ASP A 60 -29.46 -39.08 -23.25
C ASP A 60 -29.48 -37.75 -24.02
N ILE A 61 -28.31 -37.32 -24.53
CA ILE A 61 -28.11 -36.09 -25.27
C ILE A 61 -27.63 -36.44 -26.68
N VAL A 62 -28.25 -35.81 -27.68
CA VAL A 62 -27.88 -36.00 -29.09
C VAL A 62 -26.92 -34.89 -29.51
N PHE A 63 -25.72 -35.25 -29.95
CA PHE A 63 -24.72 -34.30 -30.43
C PHE A 63 -24.76 -34.22 -31.96
N ILE A 64 -24.95 -33.01 -32.49
CA ILE A 64 -25.06 -32.72 -33.92
C ILE A 64 -24.03 -31.64 -34.29
N GLY A 65 -23.04 -32.00 -35.10
CA GLY A 65 -22.12 -31.06 -35.72
C GLY A 65 -22.65 -30.57 -37.07
N MET A 66 -22.90 -29.27 -37.19
CA MET A 66 -23.45 -28.57 -38.35
C MET A 66 -22.38 -27.71 -39.04
N THR A 67 -22.27 -27.82 -40.36
CA THR A 67 -21.47 -26.90 -41.20
C THR A 67 -22.35 -26.17 -42.20
N SER A 68 -22.12 -24.86 -42.38
CA SER A 68 -23.00 -23.96 -43.15
C SER A 68 -22.49 -23.62 -44.55
N ASN A 69 -21.27 -24.00 -44.93
CA ASN A 69 -20.66 -23.55 -46.18
C ASN A 69 -20.65 -24.60 -47.31
N ARG A 70 -21.44 -24.35 -48.37
CA ARG A 70 -21.53 -25.22 -49.55
C ARG A 70 -20.29 -25.24 -50.43
N ASN A 71 -19.52 -24.15 -50.46
CA ASN A 71 -18.30 -24.06 -51.28
C ASN A 71 -17.19 -24.99 -50.78
N ASP A 72 -17.39 -25.55 -49.59
CA ASP A 72 -16.46 -26.37 -48.84
C ASP A 72 -16.97 -27.82 -48.66
N LEU A 73 -18.03 -28.19 -49.40
CA LEU A 73 -18.74 -29.47 -49.23
C LEU A 73 -17.79 -30.66 -49.40
N LYS A 74 -16.98 -30.64 -50.45
CA LYS A 74 -16.07 -31.74 -50.77
C LYS A 74 -14.98 -31.88 -49.70
N GLN A 75 -14.43 -30.77 -49.24
CA GLN A 75 -13.41 -30.74 -48.20
C GLN A 75 -13.97 -31.17 -46.83
N SER A 76 -15.22 -30.81 -46.54
CA SER A 76 -15.91 -31.24 -45.33
C SER A 76 -16.21 -32.74 -45.36
N GLU A 77 -16.66 -33.27 -46.50
CA GLU A 77 -16.78 -34.72 -46.72
C GLU A 77 -15.45 -35.45 -46.55
N ASP A 78 -14.39 -34.95 -47.18
CA ASP A 78 -13.06 -35.56 -47.13
C ASP A 78 -12.47 -35.54 -45.70
N LEU A 79 -12.72 -34.47 -44.94
CA LEU A 79 -12.31 -34.39 -43.54
C LEU A 79 -13.11 -35.36 -42.66
N VAL A 80 -14.44 -35.44 -42.82
CA VAL A 80 -15.29 -36.36 -42.04
C VAL A 80 -14.91 -37.82 -42.34
N GLU A 81 -14.62 -38.17 -43.60
CA GLU A 81 -14.14 -39.51 -43.96
C GLU A 81 -12.76 -39.80 -43.35
N LYS A 82 -11.84 -38.82 -43.38
CA LYS A 82 -10.52 -38.95 -42.77
C LYS A 82 -10.61 -39.14 -41.24
N MET A 83 -11.55 -38.44 -40.60
CA MET A 83 -11.76 -38.44 -39.16
C MET A 83 -12.86 -39.42 -38.73
N LYS A 84 -13.24 -40.38 -39.56
CA LYS A 84 -14.41 -41.24 -39.31
C LYS A 84 -14.37 -42.06 -38.03
N ASN A 85 -13.18 -42.33 -37.48
CA ASN A 85 -13.04 -43.04 -36.21
C ASN A 85 -12.95 -42.09 -35.00
N ASP A 86 -12.84 -40.78 -35.25
CA ASP A 86 -12.62 -39.73 -34.27
C ASP A 86 -13.79 -38.72 -34.21
N MET A 87 -14.85 -38.91 -34.99
CA MET A 87 -16.08 -38.09 -35.01
C MET A 87 -17.33 -38.99 -34.93
N ASP A 88 -17.64 -39.56 -33.77
CA ASP A 88 -18.68 -40.59 -33.60
C ASP A 88 -20.12 -40.07 -33.42
N TYR A 89 -20.27 -38.75 -33.34
CA TYR A 89 -21.57 -38.07 -33.25
C TYR A 89 -22.18 -37.78 -34.63
N HIS A 90 -23.36 -37.18 -34.65
CA HIS A 90 -24.12 -36.91 -35.89
C HIS A 90 -23.51 -35.70 -36.61
N ILE A 91 -23.20 -35.81 -37.90
CA ILE A 91 -22.60 -34.72 -38.68
C ILE A 91 -23.50 -34.37 -39.85
N ALA A 92 -23.88 -33.10 -39.93
CA ALA A 92 -24.78 -32.54 -40.93
C ALA A 92 -24.19 -31.32 -41.64
N ILE A 93 -24.71 -31.08 -42.83
CA ILE A 93 -24.57 -29.83 -43.57
C ILE A 93 -25.92 -29.15 -43.57
N ASP A 94 -25.90 -27.84 -43.38
CA ASP A 94 -27.08 -27.00 -43.43
C ASP A 94 -27.75 -27.04 -44.82
N ASP A 95 -28.99 -26.60 -44.91
CA ASP A 95 -29.71 -26.59 -46.17
C ASP A 95 -29.22 -25.51 -47.15
N GLU A 96 -29.84 -25.45 -48.34
CA GLU A 96 -29.41 -24.51 -49.39
C GLU A 96 -29.39 -23.05 -48.96
N ASP A 97 -30.32 -22.70 -48.07
CA ASP A 97 -30.57 -21.35 -47.63
C ASP A 97 -29.74 -20.98 -46.37
N GLY A 98 -28.94 -21.92 -45.83
CA GLY A 98 -28.24 -21.73 -44.56
C GLY A 98 -29.21 -21.42 -43.43
N THR A 99 -30.33 -22.15 -43.38
CA THR A 99 -31.46 -21.89 -42.50
C THR A 99 -31.06 -22.06 -41.04
N THR A 100 -30.34 -23.13 -40.71
CA THR A 100 -29.94 -23.41 -39.33
C THR A 100 -28.91 -22.40 -38.84
N ASP A 101 -27.88 -22.11 -39.64
CA ASP A 101 -26.89 -21.05 -39.37
C ASP A 101 -27.56 -19.70 -39.15
N THR A 102 -28.51 -19.33 -40.01
CA THR A 102 -29.23 -18.07 -39.88
C THR A 102 -30.11 -18.05 -38.63
N ASN A 103 -30.77 -19.15 -38.31
CA ASN A 103 -31.68 -19.23 -37.17
C ASN A 103 -30.97 -19.25 -35.82
N TYR A 104 -29.75 -19.75 -35.75
CA TYR A 104 -28.99 -19.89 -34.52
C TYR A 104 -27.84 -18.87 -34.47
N MET A 105 -26.85 -18.97 -35.35
CA MET A 105 -25.67 -18.09 -35.30
C MET A 105 -26.07 -16.62 -35.51
N LYS A 106 -26.74 -16.29 -36.61
CA LYS A 106 -27.07 -14.89 -36.94
C LYS A 106 -28.08 -14.26 -35.97
N LYS A 107 -29.13 -14.99 -35.57
CA LYS A 107 -30.16 -14.45 -34.65
C LYS A 107 -29.66 -14.20 -33.22
N PHE A 108 -28.64 -14.94 -32.79
CA PHE A 108 -27.96 -14.76 -31.50
C PHE A 108 -26.74 -13.83 -31.61
N GLY A 109 -26.51 -13.21 -32.78
CA GLY A 109 -25.39 -12.29 -32.98
C GLY A 109 -24.01 -12.95 -32.96
N VAL A 110 -23.95 -14.27 -33.17
CA VAL A 110 -22.71 -15.05 -33.14
C VAL A 110 -22.09 -15.11 -34.53
N SER A 111 -20.82 -14.74 -34.63
CA SER A 111 -20.04 -14.80 -35.87
C SER A 111 -18.82 -15.72 -35.82
N GLY A 112 -18.49 -16.28 -34.65
CA GLY A 112 -17.31 -17.12 -34.43
C GLY A 112 -17.64 -18.62 -34.35
N ILE A 113 -16.75 -19.46 -34.85
CA ILE A 113 -16.80 -20.92 -34.71
C ILE A 113 -15.48 -21.44 -34.09
N PRO A 114 -15.50 -22.56 -33.33
CA PRO A 114 -16.66 -23.42 -33.07
C PRO A 114 -17.59 -22.83 -32.02
N HIS A 115 -18.89 -23.11 -32.15
CA HIS A 115 -19.91 -22.61 -31.24
C HIS A 115 -21.02 -23.64 -31.05
N CYS A 116 -21.43 -23.88 -29.82
CA CYS A 116 -22.45 -24.86 -29.46
C CYS A 116 -23.72 -24.16 -28.98
N PHE A 117 -24.86 -24.77 -29.26
CA PHE A 117 -26.14 -24.49 -28.62
C PHE A 117 -26.61 -25.75 -27.90
N PHE A 118 -27.00 -25.60 -26.64
CA PHE A 118 -27.60 -26.66 -25.87
C PHE A 118 -29.11 -26.47 -25.79
N ILE A 119 -29.87 -27.47 -26.25
CA ILE A 119 -31.32 -27.45 -26.40
C ILE A 119 -31.92 -28.51 -25.49
N SER A 120 -32.87 -28.12 -24.64
CA SER A 120 -33.54 -29.02 -23.71
C SER A 120 -34.42 -30.05 -24.41
N LYS A 121 -34.83 -31.09 -23.69
CA LYS A 121 -35.85 -32.06 -24.15
C LYS A 121 -37.14 -31.38 -24.59
N GLU A 122 -37.52 -30.26 -23.98
CA GLU A 122 -38.71 -29.48 -24.33
C GLU A 122 -38.53 -28.54 -25.51
N GLY A 123 -37.35 -28.53 -26.15
CA GLY A 123 -37.08 -27.68 -27.30
C GLY A 123 -36.70 -26.25 -26.95
N LYS A 124 -36.15 -25.97 -25.75
CA LYS A 124 -35.69 -24.62 -25.38
C LYS A 124 -34.18 -24.50 -25.42
N ILE A 125 -33.65 -23.37 -25.87
CA ILE A 125 -32.20 -23.11 -25.87
C ILE A 125 -31.75 -22.78 -24.44
N LEU A 126 -30.99 -23.63 -23.77
CA LEU A 126 -30.58 -23.41 -22.38
C LEU A 126 -29.20 -22.77 -22.24
N TRP A 127 -28.35 -22.90 -23.25
CA TRP A 127 -26.99 -22.35 -23.24
C TRP A 127 -26.46 -22.26 -24.67
N HIS A 128 -25.53 -21.34 -24.91
CA HIS A 128 -24.68 -21.37 -26.09
C HIS A 128 -23.29 -20.80 -25.80
N GLY A 129 -22.25 -21.30 -26.46
CA GLY A 129 -20.87 -20.89 -26.21
C GLY A 129 -19.84 -21.80 -26.85
N HIS A 130 -18.59 -21.71 -26.44
CA HIS A 130 -17.51 -22.50 -27.03
C HIS A 130 -17.59 -23.98 -26.59
N PRO A 131 -17.34 -24.98 -27.45
CA PRO A 131 -17.41 -26.41 -27.10
C PRO A 131 -16.66 -26.81 -25.82
N MET A 132 -15.49 -26.21 -25.58
CA MET A 132 -14.67 -26.50 -24.39
C MET A 132 -15.27 -26.04 -23.06
N GLU A 133 -16.37 -25.29 -23.09
CA GLU A 133 -17.10 -24.84 -21.90
C GLU A 133 -18.33 -25.73 -21.60
N LEU A 134 -18.50 -26.82 -22.38
CA LEU A 134 -19.70 -27.64 -22.35
C LEU A 134 -19.74 -28.65 -21.18
N ASP A 135 -18.59 -29.12 -20.66
CA ASP A 135 -18.54 -30.10 -19.55
C ASP A 135 -19.39 -29.68 -18.34
N PRO A 136 -19.22 -28.47 -17.74
CA PRO A 136 -20.03 -28.07 -16.60
C PRO A 136 -21.51 -27.89 -16.97
N VAL A 137 -21.83 -27.53 -18.22
CA VAL A 137 -23.22 -27.38 -18.68
C VAL A 137 -23.94 -28.73 -18.67
N LEU A 138 -23.26 -29.78 -19.15
CA LEU A 138 -23.82 -31.13 -19.22
C LEU A 138 -23.77 -31.86 -17.88
N ASP A 139 -22.71 -31.68 -17.09
CA ASP A 139 -22.59 -32.27 -15.74
C ASP A 139 -23.67 -31.75 -14.80
N VAL A 140 -24.01 -30.45 -14.90
CA VAL A 140 -25.08 -29.84 -14.11
C VAL A 140 -26.43 -30.44 -14.52
N GLU A 141 -26.71 -30.66 -15.81
CA GLU A 141 -27.97 -31.32 -16.24
C GLU A 141 -28.15 -32.75 -15.67
N ASN A 142 -27.05 -33.47 -15.44
CA ASN A 142 -27.04 -34.80 -14.84
C ASN A 142 -26.95 -34.81 -13.30
N SER A 143 -27.05 -33.64 -12.65
CA SER A 143 -27.02 -33.48 -11.19
C SER A 143 -28.37 -33.05 -10.61
N ASP A 144 -28.56 -33.13 -9.29
CA ASP A 144 -29.81 -32.73 -8.60
C ASP A 144 -30.25 -31.26 -8.84
N ILE A 145 -29.40 -30.41 -9.41
CA ILE A 145 -29.80 -29.13 -10.02
C ILE A 145 -29.33 -29.11 -11.46
N SER A 146 -30.26 -29.05 -12.40
CA SER A 146 -29.96 -28.88 -13.83
C SER A 146 -29.68 -27.42 -14.21
N VAL A 147 -28.96 -27.16 -15.31
CA VAL A 147 -28.83 -25.81 -15.91
C VAL A 147 -30.21 -25.20 -16.15
N ARG A 148 -31.17 -26.07 -16.45
CA ARG A 148 -32.59 -25.75 -16.59
C ARG A 148 -33.24 -25.25 -15.29
N ASP A 149 -32.90 -25.79 -14.13
CA ASP A 149 -33.40 -25.31 -12.84
C ASP A 149 -32.84 -23.92 -12.51
N PHE A 150 -31.56 -23.70 -12.83
CA PHE A 150 -30.92 -22.40 -12.65
C PHE A 150 -31.55 -21.35 -13.58
N TYR A 151 -31.68 -21.68 -14.86
CA TYR A 151 -32.36 -20.86 -15.87
C TYR A 151 -33.82 -20.56 -15.49
N ARG A 152 -34.60 -21.57 -15.06
CA ARG A 152 -35.98 -21.40 -14.60
C ARG A 152 -36.08 -20.46 -13.40
N SER A 153 -35.18 -20.61 -12.44
CA SER A 153 -35.16 -19.77 -11.25
C SER A 153 -34.86 -18.31 -11.61
N ILE A 154 -33.92 -18.06 -12.53
CA ILE A 154 -33.60 -16.72 -13.04
C ILE A 154 -34.80 -16.11 -13.77
N VAL A 155 -35.46 -16.86 -14.64
CA VAL A 155 -36.54 -16.35 -15.50
C VAL A 155 -37.86 -16.19 -14.74
N ALA A 156 -38.16 -17.11 -13.82
CA ALA A 156 -39.35 -17.05 -12.98
C ALA A 156 -39.15 -16.15 -11.74
N ASN A 157 -37.93 -15.66 -11.51
CA ASN A 157 -37.51 -14.97 -10.29
C ASN A 157 -37.84 -15.78 -9.00
N ASP A 158 -37.82 -17.10 -9.12
CA ASP A 158 -38.02 -18.04 -8.00
C ASP A 158 -36.66 -18.59 -7.58
N ASN A 159 -36.09 -18.01 -6.54
CA ASN A 159 -34.74 -18.33 -6.07
C ASN A 159 -34.71 -19.50 -5.08
N SER A 160 -35.86 -20.06 -4.69
CA SER A 160 -35.98 -21.02 -3.58
C SER A 160 -35.08 -22.24 -3.77
N LYS A 161 -35.14 -22.86 -4.95
CA LYS A 161 -34.38 -24.06 -5.29
C LYS A 161 -32.88 -23.81 -5.44
N ILE A 162 -32.47 -22.68 -6.03
CA ILE A 162 -31.04 -22.31 -6.10
C ILE A 162 -30.49 -22.07 -4.70
N LEU A 163 -31.18 -21.28 -3.89
CA LEU A 163 -30.72 -20.92 -2.55
C LEU A 163 -30.67 -22.13 -1.62
N GLU A 164 -31.65 -23.02 -1.70
CA GLU A 164 -31.66 -24.28 -0.95
C GLU A 164 -30.37 -25.07 -1.19
N VAL A 165 -29.98 -25.24 -2.45
CA VAL A 165 -28.81 -26.05 -2.74
C VAL A 165 -27.49 -25.31 -2.52
N LEU A 166 -27.42 -24.00 -2.80
CA LEU A 166 -26.24 -23.21 -2.41
C LEU A 166 -26.04 -23.19 -0.89
N ASN A 167 -27.12 -23.29 -0.10
CA ASN A 167 -27.03 -23.44 1.36
C ASN A 167 -26.57 -24.85 1.77
N GLN A 168 -27.02 -25.90 1.08
CA GLN A 168 -26.64 -27.29 1.38
C GLN A 168 -25.25 -27.67 0.84
N SER A 169 -24.80 -27.06 -0.25
CA SER A 169 -23.56 -27.38 -0.95
C SER A 169 -22.92 -26.13 -1.58
N PRO A 170 -22.27 -25.27 -0.78
CA PRO A 170 -21.68 -24.01 -1.25
C PRO A 170 -20.65 -24.18 -2.38
N GLU A 171 -19.91 -25.29 -2.40
CA GLU A 171 -18.88 -25.58 -3.41
C GLU A 171 -19.44 -25.64 -4.85
N LYS A 172 -20.74 -25.94 -5.01
CA LYS A 172 -21.41 -25.95 -6.31
C LYS A 172 -21.47 -24.56 -6.96
N ALA A 173 -21.25 -23.49 -6.21
CA ALA A 173 -21.13 -22.15 -6.79
C ALA A 173 -19.98 -22.05 -7.81
N LYS A 174 -18.88 -22.79 -7.59
CA LYS A 174 -17.70 -22.80 -8.47
C LYS A 174 -17.94 -23.49 -9.83
N THR A 175 -18.98 -24.31 -9.91
CA THR A 175 -19.34 -25.07 -11.11
C THR A 175 -20.44 -24.38 -11.92
N ILE A 176 -20.94 -23.23 -11.49
CA ILE A 176 -21.96 -22.47 -12.22
C ILE A 176 -21.32 -21.90 -13.49
N PRO A 177 -21.86 -22.20 -14.69
CA PRO A 177 -21.38 -21.61 -15.93
C PRO A 177 -21.42 -20.08 -15.89
N LYS A 178 -20.35 -19.45 -16.38
CA LYS A 178 -20.20 -17.98 -16.48
C LYS A 178 -21.42 -17.29 -17.11
N THR A 179 -21.95 -17.86 -18.18
CA THR A 179 -23.17 -17.35 -18.86
C THR A 179 -24.40 -17.24 -17.96
N LEU A 180 -24.57 -18.14 -16.99
CA LEU A 180 -25.68 -18.06 -16.03
C LEU A 180 -25.43 -17.00 -14.95
N ILE A 181 -24.16 -16.76 -14.61
CA ILE A 181 -23.77 -15.66 -13.71
C ILE A 181 -24.01 -14.33 -14.42
N GLU A 182 -23.67 -14.20 -15.70
CA GLU A 182 -23.97 -13.03 -16.54
C GLU A 182 -25.48 -12.79 -16.60
N MET A 183 -26.29 -13.83 -16.85
CA MET A 183 -27.75 -13.72 -16.81
C MET A 183 -28.30 -13.26 -15.45
N LEU A 184 -27.73 -13.73 -14.34
CA LEU A 184 -28.13 -13.25 -13.00
C LEU A 184 -27.85 -11.76 -12.83
N VAL A 185 -26.71 -11.28 -13.35
CA VAL A 185 -26.32 -9.86 -13.34
C VAL A 185 -27.26 -9.03 -14.21
N GLU A 186 -27.52 -9.46 -15.44
CA GLU A 186 -28.45 -8.79 -16.37
C GLU A 186 -29.87 -8.69 -15.79
N LYS A 187 -30.35 -9.76 -15.15
CA LYS A 187 -31.67 -9.79 -14.50
C LYS A 187 -31.68 -9.16 -13.11
N LYS A 188 -30.56 -8.57 -12.66
CA LYS A 188 -30.44 -7.91 -11.35
C LYS A 188 -30.87 -8.81 -10.18
N ASN A 189 -30.59 -10.12 -10.27
CA ASN A 189 -30.98 -11.10 -9.26
C ASN A 189 -29.94 -11.16 -8.13
N PHE A 190 -29.88 -10.07 -7.35
CA PHE A 190 -28.87 -9.87 -6.31
C PHE A 190 -28.95 -10.88 -5.17
N VAL A 191 -30.12 -11.50 -4.93
CA VAL A 191 -30.29 -12.50 -3.86
C VAL A 191 -29.40 -13.73 -4.11
N VAL A 192 -29.37 -14.23 -5.34
CA VAL A 192 -28.53 -15.37 -5.70
C VAL A 192 -27.07 -14.92 -5.87
N LEU A 193 -26.82 -13.75 -6.46
CA LEU A 193 -25.47 -13.23 -6.64
C LEU A 193 -24.75 -12.98 -5.30
N GLU A 194 -25.43 -12.43 -4.29
CA GLU A 194 -24.88 -12.28 -2.94
C GLU A 194 -24.50 -13.63 -2.33
N LYS A 195 -25.33 -14.66 -2.54
CA LYS A 195 -25.06 -16.01 -2.04
C LYS A 195 -23.87 -16.65 -2.74
N ILE A 196 -23.69 -16.39 -4.03
CA ILE A 196 -22.51 -16.81 -4.80
C ILE A 196 -21.26 -16.12 -4.26
N LEU A 197 -21.31 -14.82 -3.98
CA LEU A 197 -20.17 -14.06 -3.42
C LEU A 197 -19.74 -14.53 -2.02
N ASP A 198 -20.65 -15.12 -1.24
CA ASP A 198 -20.34 -15.72 0.06
C ASP A 198 -19.45 -16.98 -0.05
N THR A 199 -19.26 -17.52 -1.27
CA THR A 199 -18.44 -18.71 -1.55
C THR A 199 -17.06 -18.36 -2.10
N ASP A 200 -16.15 -19.33 -2.20
CA ASP A 200 -14.81 -19.14 -2.80
C ASP A 200 -14.82 -19.24 -4.33
N ILE A 201 -15.79 -18.60 -4.99
CA ILE A 201 -15.83 -18.53 -6.45
C ILE A 201 -14.64 -17.74 -7.00
N ASP A 202 -14.11 -18.18 -8.14
CA ASP A 202 -13.09 -17.42 -8.87
C ASP A 202 -13.74 -16.21 -9.54
N MET A 203 -13.33 -15.01 -9.12
CA MET A 203 -13.84 -13.74 -9.64
C MET A 203 -13.54 -13.54 -11.13
N SER A 204 -12.59 -14.28 -11.71
CA SER A 204 -12.35 -14.28 -13.16
C SER A 204 -13.54 -14.81 -13.96
N GLN A 205 -14.41 -15.61 -13.33
CA GLN A 205 -15.64 -16.13 -13.94
C GLN A 205 -16.76 -15.08 -14.02
N MET A 206 -16.69 -14.00 -13.22
CA MET A 206 -17.57 -12.85 -13.38
C MET A 206 -16.94 -11.91 -14.40
N SER A 207 -17.38 -11.96 -15.65
CA SER A 207 -16.94 -10.98 -16.64
C SER A 207 -17.43 -9.60 -16.22
N MET A 208 -16.50 -8.79 -15.71
CA MET A 208 -16.84 -7.48 -15.16
C MET A 208 -17.17 -6.43 -16.23
N ASN A 209 -17.01 -6.78 -17.51
CA ASN A 209 -17.48 -5.98 -18.63
C ASN A 209 -19.01 -6.03 -18.80
N ASP A 210 -19.69 -7.05 -18.26
CA ASP A 210 -21.14 -7.23 -18.42
C ASP A 210 -21.98 -6.44 -17.42
N PHE A 211 -21.31 -5.74 -16.50
CA PHE A 211 -21.92 -4.85 -15.54
C PHE A 211 -22.00 -3.45 -16.14
N PHE A 212 -22.96 -3.26 -17.04
CA PHE A 212 -23.05 -2.03 -17.84
C PHE A 212 -23.54 -0.79 -17.05
N ASP A 213 -24.10 -0.97 -15.84
CA ASP A 213 -24.61 0.17 -15.04
C ASP A 213 -24.68 -0.14 -13.53
N PHE A 214 -23.58 0.10 -12.81
CA PHE A 214 -23.48 -0.18 -11.36
C PHE A 214 -24.31 0.78 -10.49
N ALA A 215 -24.81 1.90 -11.04
CA ALA A 215 -25.58 2.89 -10.29
C ALA A 215 -26.90 2.31 -9.72
N ASP A 216 -27.44 1.26 -10.35
CA ASP A 216 -28.68 0.59 -9.97
C ASP A 216 -28.49 -0.58 -8.99
N PHE A 217 -27.26 -0.83 -8.53
CA PHE A 217 -26.95 -2.02 -7.75
C PHE A 217 -27.19 -1.78 -6.24
N PRO A 218 -27.74 -2.74 -5.49
CA PRO A 218 -27.93 -2.62 -4.06
C PRO A 218 -26.60 -2.40 -3.32
N GLN A 219 -26.63 -1.51 -2.33
CA GLN A 219 -25.46 -1.15 -1.53
C GLN A 219 -24.78 -2.37 -0.89
N ASN A 220 -25.57 -3.31 -0.35
CA ASN A 220 -25.03 -4.51 0.30
C ASN A 220 -24.28 -5.42 -0.68
N PHE A 221 -24.81 -5.54 -1.91
CA PHE A 221 -24.18 -6.32 -2.96
C PHE A 221 -22.86 -5.70 -3.42
N LEU A 222 -22.83 -4.39 -3.70
CA LEU A 222 -21.61 -3.65 -4.06
C LEU A 222 -20.55 -3.77 -2.96
N ARG A 223 -20.94 -3.68 -1.69
CA ARG A 223 -20.05 -3.82 -0.54
C ARG A 223 -19.42 -5.21 -0.46
N LYS A 224 -20.22 -6.27 -0.59
CA LYS A 224 -19.73 -7.65 -0.60
C LYS A 224 -18.78 -7.89 -1.77
N LEU A 225 -19.14 -7.39 -2.95
CA LEU A 225 -18.33 -7.49 -4.17
C LEU A 225 -16.98 -6.81 -3.99
N LEU A 226 -16.95 -5.56 -3.50
CA LEU A 226 -15.72 -4.81 -3.18
C LEU A 226 -14.86 -5.52 -2.13
N SER A 227 -15.47 -6.05 -1.06
CA SER A 227 -14.73 -6.79 -0.03
C SER A 227 -14.13 -8.11 -0.54
N LYS A 228 -14.75 -8.75 -1.54
CA LYS A 228 -14.20 -9.97 -2.13
C LYS A 228 -13.05 -9.62 -3.07
N LEU A 229 -13.24 -8.61 -3.92
CA LEU A 229 -12.22 -8.13 -4.86
C LEU A 229 -10.95 -7.63 -4.18
N SER A 230 -11.04 -6.96 -3.03
CA SER A 230 -9.84 -6.52 -2.29
C SER A 230 -8.98 -7.69 -1.79
N LYS A 231 -9.58 -8.86 -1.61
CA LYS A 231 -8.92 -10.08 -1.12
C LYS A 231 -8.45 -11.01 -2.25
N THR A 232 -8.91 -10.81 -3.48
CA THR A 232 -8.55 -11.65 -4.63
C THR A 232 -7.14 -11.29 -5.13
N PRO A 233 -6.24 -12.27 -5.31
CA PRO A 233 -4.93 -12.02 -5.91
C PRO A 233 -5.08 -11.68 -7.39
N MET A 234 -4.80 -10.42 -7.77
CA MET A 234 -4.75 -9.97 -9.16
C MET A 234 -3.44 -10.42 -9.84
N THR A 235 -3.53 -10.99 -11.04
CA THR A 235 -2.38 -11.41 -11.86
C THR A 235 -2.06 -10.36 -12.94
N ILE A 236 -0.84 -10.38 -13.47
CA ILE A 236 -0.33 -9.42 -14.49
C ILE A 236 -1.21 -9.42 -15.75
N ASP A 237 -1.73 -10.56 -16.17
CA ASP A 237 -2.59 -10.69 -17.37
C ASP A 237 -4.04 -10.24 -17.13
N SER A 238 -4.45 -10.06 -15.87
CA SER A 238 -5.81 -9.66 -15.49
C SER A 238 -5.99 -8.14 -15.35
N LEU A 239 -4.94 -7.36 -15.61
CA LEU A 239 -4.84 -5.95 -15.26
C LEU A 239 -5.86 -5.06 -15.98
N ASP A 240 -6.04 -5.27 -17.29
CA ASP A 240 -6.88 -4.40 -18.11
C ASP A 240 -8.38 -4.53 -17.77
N GLY A 241 -8.82 -5.72 -17.37
CA GLY A 241 -10.22 -5.98 -17.01
C GLY A 241 -10.52 -5.77 -15.53
N SER A 242 -9.64 -6.21 -14.63
CA SER A 242 -9.94 -6.32 -13.19
C SER A 242 -9.84 -4.97 -12.47
N ILE A 243 -8.85 -4.15 -12.81
CA ILE A 243 -8.68 -2.82 -12.22
C ILE A 243 -9.80 -1.89 -12.70
N LEU A 244 -10.05 -1.87 -14.01
CA LEU A 244 -11.10 -1.05 -14.61
C LEU A 244 -12.47 -1.39 -14.02
N ALA A 245 -12.69 -2.65 -13.69
CA ALA A 245 -13.91 -3.12 -13.07
C ALA A 245 -14.03 -2.80 -11.58
N VAL A 246 -12.98 -2.99 -10.77
CA VAL A 246 -12.96 -2.53 -9.37
C VAL A 246 -13.25 -1.03 -9.30
N VAL A 247 -12.65 -0.28 -10.22
CA VAL A 247 -12.88 1.16 -10.41
C VAL A 247 -14.33 1.48 -10.80
N ARG A 248 -14.92 0.76 -11.75
CA ARG A 248 -16.33 0.96 -12.15
C ARG A 248 -17.30 0.64 -11.02
N ILE A 249 -16.96 -0.33 -10.17
CA ILE A 249 -17.73 -0.66 -8.95
C ILE A 249 -17.62 0.47 -7.94
N ILE A 250 -16.42 1.04 -7.73
CA ILE A 250 -16.19 2.21 -6.87
C ILE A 250 -16.96 3.43 -7.40
N TYR A 251 -16.88 3.70 -8.70
CA TYR A 251 -17.62 4.77 -9.37
C TYR A 251 -19.13 4.60 -9.21
N GLY A 252 -19.64 3.40 -9.49
CA GLY A 252 -21.05 3.07 -9.33
C GLY A 252 -21.53 3.25 -7.90
N TYR A 253 -20.74 2.78 -6.93
CA TYR A 253 -20.99 2.99 -5.51
C TYR A 253 -21.19 4.49 -5.21
N PHE A 254 -20.21 5.35 -5.53
CA PHE A 254 -20.31 6.78 -5.25
C PHE A 254 -21.46 7.51 -5.98
N ARG A 255 -21.77 7.11 -7.21
CA ARG A 255 -22.94 7.58 -7.96
C ARG A 255 -24.26 7.26 -7.26
N THR A 256 -24.41 6.03 -6.76
CA THR A 256 -25.61 5.61 -6.00
C THR A 256 -25.79 6.44 -4.72
N PHE A 257 -24.71 6.97 -4.15
CA PHE A 257 -24.72 7.87 -2.97
C PHE A 257 -24.79 9.38 -3.32
N GLN A 258 -25.03 9.75 -4.59
CA GLN A 258 -25.03 11.16 -5.06
C GLN A 258 -23.74 11.93 -4.71
N MET A 259 -22.60 11.22 -4.63
CA MET A 259 -21.28 11.82 -4.46
C MET A 259 -20.63 12.06 -5.82
N ASP A 260 -21.31 12.81 -6.71
CA ASP A 260 -20.93 12.98 -8.11
C ASP A 260 -19.48 13.48 -8.28
N MET A 261 -19.01 14.34 -7.37
CA MET A 261 -17.62 14.85 -7.37
C MET A 261 -16.56 13.75 -7.15
N VAL A 262 -16.84 12.75 -6.29
CA VAL A 262 -15.92 11.65 -5.98
C VAL A 262 -15.95 10.59 -7.10
N ALA A 263 -17.11 10.44 -7.74
CA ALA A 263 -17.26 9.62 -8.94
C ALA A 263 -16.43 10.21 -10.10
N ASP A 264 -16.53 11.52 -10.35
CA ASP A 264 -15.73 12.22 -11.38
C ASP A 264 -14.22 12.13 -11.09
N PHE A 265 -13.81 12.25 -9.82
CA PHE A 265 -12.42 12.04 -9.39
C PHE A 265 -11.93 10.62 -9.70
N THR A 266 -12.73 9.62 -9.37
CA THR A 266 -12.41 8.21 -9.62
C THR A 266 -12.26 7.98 -11.13
N GLU A 267 -13.13 8.55 -11.95
CA GLU A 267 -13.06 8.45 -13.41
C GLU A 267 -11.80 9.09 -13.99
N GLN A 268 -11.43 10.29 -13.52
CA GLN A 268 -10.21 11.00 -13.97
C GLN A 268 -8.92 10.29 -13.53
N PHE A 269 -8.88 9.78 -12.30
CA PHE A 269 -7.77 8.99 -11.79
C PHE A 269 -7.57 7.72 -12.63
N CYS A 270 -8.65 7.09 -13.06
CA CYS A 270 -8.61 5.87 -13.86
C CYS A 270 -8.33 6.12 -15.34
N GLN A 271 -8.70 7.29 -15.87
CA GLN A 271 -8.18 7.74 -17.15
C GLN A 271 -6.68 7.97 -17.07
N SER A 272 -6.17 8.49 -15.95
CA SER A 272 -4.73 8.70 -15.75
C SER A 272 -3.96 7.38 -15.66
N ILE A 273 -4.47 6.36 -14.94
CA ILE A 273 -3.86 5.02 -14.91
C ILE A 273 -3.89 4.37 -16.31
N ARG A 274 -5.00 4.50 -17.06
CA ARG A 274 -5.09 4.01 -18.45
C ARG A 274 -4.11 4.71 -19.37
N ASP A 275 -4.04 6.04 -19.30
CA ASP A 275 -3.09 6.84 -20.07
C ASP A 275 -1.64 6.45 -19.75
N ILE A 276 -1.31 6.21 -18.48
CA ILE A 276 0.00 5.74 -18.04
C ILE A 276 0.30 4.35 -18.64
N HIS A 277 -0.66 3.42 -18.60
CA HIS A 277 -0.50 2.07 -19.16
C HIS A 277 -0.37 2.05 -20.69
N GLU A 278 -1.16 2.87 -21.39
CA GLU A 278 -1.20 2.90 -22.87
C GLU A 278 -0.08 3.74 -23.49
N LYS A 279 0.36 4.81 -22.82
CA LYS A 279 1.31 5.79 -23.40
C LYS A 279 2.75 5.58 -22.94
N ILE A 280 2.99 4.85 -21.84
CA ILE A 280 4.34 4.63 -21.29
C ILE A 280 4.70 3.14 -21.41
N PRO A 281 5.71 2.77 -22.22
CA PRO A 281 6.13 1.39 -22.34
C PRO A 281 6.95 1.01 -21.11
N PHE A 282 6.28 0.53 -20.05
CA PHE A 282 6.96 0.02 -18.87
C PHE A 282 7.67 -1.31 -19.16
N ASP A 283 8.93 -1.43 -18.73
CA ASP A 283 9.64 -2.71 -18.74
C ASP A 283 9.07 -3.67 -17.66
N PHE A 284 9.48 -4.94 -17.72
CA PHE A 284 8.99 -6.00 -16.82
C PHE A 284 9.24 -5.68 -15.33
N THR A 285 10.33 -4.99 -15.01
CA THR A 285 10.71 -4.60 -13.64
C THR A 285 9.84 -3.44 -13.15
N GLN A 286 9.59 -2.46 -14.02
CA GLN A 286 8.71 -1.33 -13.73
C GLN A 286 7.26 -1.76 -13.54
N LYS A 287 6.78 -2.73 -14.32
CA LYS A 287 5.47 -3.36 -14.13
C LYS A 287 5.37 -4.05 -12.76
N GLN A 288 6.41 -4.77 -12.33
CA GLN A 288 6.43 -5.39 -10.98
C GLN A 288 6.36 -4.39 -9.81
N ILE A 289 6.75 -3.13 -10.01
CA ILE A 289 6.68 -2.07 -8.99
C ILE A 289 5.33 -1.33 -9.06
N LEU A 290 4.81 -1.11 -10.27
CA LEU A 290 3.52 -0.47 -10.50
C LEU A 290 2.35 -1.31 -9.96
N PHE A 291 2.41 -2.65 -10.04
CA PHE A 291 1.30 -3.52 -9.61
C PHE A 291 1.02 -3.51 -8.11
N PRO A 292 1.99 -3.69 -7.20
CA PRO A 292 1.77 -3.58 -5.77
C PRO A 292 1.27 -2.18 -5.37
N PHE A 293 1.73 -1.14 -6.07
CA PHE A 293 1.30 0.22 -5.83
C PHE A 293 -0.17 0.46 -6.21
N VAL A 294 -0.56 0.15 -7.45
CA VAL A 294 -1.95 0.33 -7.89
C VAL A 294 -2.88 -0.52 -7.03
N ARG A 295 -2.45 -1.74 -6.65
CA ARG A 295 -3.17 -2.58 -5.69
C ARG A 295 -3.29 -1.92 -4.31
N SER A 296 -2.22 -1.33 -3.78
CA SER A 296 -2.21 -0.67 -2.47
C SER A 296 -3.09 0.58 -2.46
N MET A 297 -3.05 1.40 -3.51
CA MET A 297 -3.97 2.55 -3.66
C MET A 297 -5.42 2.11 -3.79
N ILE A 298 -5.72 1.09 -4.60
CA ILE A 298 -7.07 0.55 -4.72
C ILE A 298 -7.54 -0.01 -3.38
N SER A 299 -6.68 -0.73 -2.64
CA SER A 299 -6.99 -1.21 -1.28
C SER A 299 -7.29 -0.03 -0.35
N GLY A 300 -6.45 1.00 -0.34
CA GLY A 300 -6.63 2.19 0.50
C GLY A 300 -7.90 2.98 0.14
N LEU A 301 -8.22 3.14 -1.15
CA LEU A 301 -9.46 3.74 -1.62
C LEU A 301 -10.67 2.89 -1.20
N VAL A 302 -10.62 1.58 -1.37
CA VAL A 302 -11.69 0.65 -0.95
C VAL A 302 -11.87 0.68 0.58
N GLU A 303 -10.78 0.73 1.34
CA GLU A 303 -10.80 0.84 2.81
C GLU A 303 -11.37 2.17 3.28
N TYR A 304 -11.00 3.28 2.62
CA TYR A 304 -11.58 4.60 2.86
C TYR A 304 -13.09 4.60 2.58
N ILE A 305 -13.52 4.05 1.44
CA ILE A 305 -14.93 3.89 1.06
C ILE A 305 -15.72 3.06 2.07
N LEU A 306 -15.16 1.92 2.49
CA LEU A 306 -15.77 1.06 3.50
C LEU A 306 -15.77 1.72 4.90
N GLY A 307 -14.79 2.59 5.17
CA GLY A 307 -14.65 3.38 6.40
C GLY A 307 -15.68 4.51 6.54
N LEU A 308 -16.07 5.17 5.43
CA LEU A 308 -17.13 6.19 5.40
C LEU A 308 -18.49 5.70 5.95
N HIS A 309 -18.69 4.39 6.10
CA HIS A 309 -19.92 3.77 6.64
C HIS A 309 -19.78 3.08 7.99
N LYS A 310 -18.62 3.11 8.65
CA LYS A 310 -18.50 2.70 10.08
C LYS A 310 -18.94 3.79 11.06
N PHE A 311 -19.69 4.78 10.60
CA PHE A 311 -20.31 5.80 11.46
C PHE A 311 -21.54 5.32 12.25
N THR A 312 -21.87 4.02 12.25
CA THR A 312 -22.93 3.47 13.10
C THR A 312 -22.54 2.38 14.09
N ASP A 313 -21.33 1.80 14.06
CA ASP A 313 -20.90 0.89 15.14
C ASP A 313 -19.37 0.87 15.28
N GLU A 314 -18.93 0.92 16.53
CA GLU A 314 -17.65 1.40 17.05
C GLU A 314 -16.35 0.78 16.46
N GLN A 315 -15.28 1.59 16.51
CA GLN A 315 -13.86 1.27 16.31
C GLN A 315 -13.33 1.07 14.88
N TYR A 316 -13.45 2.06 14.00
CA TYR A 316 -12.50 2.23 12.89
C TYR A 316 -12.41 3.70 12.48
N ASN A 317 -11.20 4.26 12.48
CA ASN A 317 -10.97 5.68 12.26
C ASN A 317 -10.79 5.95 10.76
N ALA A 318 -11.59 6.85 10.17
CA ALA A 318 -11.37 7.36 8.80
C ALA A 318 -9.93 7.87 8.56
N ARG A 319 -9.23 8.22 9.64
CA ARG A 319 -7.82 8.61 9.71
C ARG A 319 -6.84 7.57 9.15
N ASP A 320 -7.12 6.27 9.31
CA ASP A 320 -6.20 5.21 8.87
C ASP A 320 -6.27 5.00 7.35
N GLY A 321 -7.46 5.21 6.74
CA GLY A 321 -7.66 5.09 5.30
C GLY A 321 -7.01 6.23 4.52
N ASP A 322 -7.24 7.48 4.93
CA ASP A 322 -6.60 8.66 4.31
C ASP A 322 -5.07 8.60 4.39
N ARG A 323 -4.55 8.17 5.55
CA ARG A 323 -3.12 8.00 5.78
C ARG A 323 -2.53 6.89 4.91
N THR A 324 -3.22 5.76 4.77
CA THR A 324 -2.77 4.65 3.90
C THR A 324 -2.72 5.09 2.44
N ILE A 325 -3.70 5.87 1.96
CA ILE A 325 -3.69 6.43 0.61
C ILE A 325 -2.47 7.34 0.40
N LEU A 326 -2.23 8.27 1.34
CA LEU A 326 -1.09 9.18 1.29
C LEU A 326 0.25 8.46 1.39
N ASP A 327 0.44 7.56 2.35
CA ASP A 327 1.68 6.81 2.54
C ASP A 327 1.99 5.94 1.31
N SER A 328 0.97 5.35 0.67
CA SER A 328 1.13 4.60 -0.58
C SER A 328 1.46 5.50 -1.77
N LEU A 329 0.84 6.67 -1.90
CA LEU A 329 1.18 7.68 -2.92
C LEU A 329 2.60 8.21 -2.75
N PHE A 330 3.03 8.43 -1.52
CA PHE A 330 4.37 8.93 -1.19
C PHE A 330 5.45 7.86 -1.37
N ALA A 331 5.17 6.61 -0.99
CA ALA A 331 6.01 5.48 -1.35
C ALA A 331 6.19 5.42 -2.88
N PHE A 332 5.12 5.58 -3.65
CA PHE A 332 5.18 5.59 -5.11
C PHE A 332 5.90 6.77 -5.73
N TYR A 333 5.74 7.97 -5.17
CA TYR A 333 6.51 9.17 -5.57
C TYR A 333 8.02 8.90 -5.50
N SER A 334 8.45 8.10 -4.51
CA SER A 334 9.86 7.70 -4.31
C SER A 334 10.37 6.72 -5.39
N TYR A 335 9.47 6.04 -6.12
CA TYR A 335 9.80 5.01 -7.12
C TYR A 335 9.57 5.45 -8.57
N ILE A 336 8.91 6.59 -8.84
CA ILE A 336 8.66 7.07 -10.21
C ILE A 336 9.85 7.89 -10.74
N PRO A 337 10.34 7.60 -11.97
CA PRO A 337 11.35 8.42 -12.65
C PRO A 337 10.87 9.81 -13.10
N GLN A 338 9.55 10.07 -13.13
CA GLN A 338 8.91 11.29 -13.63
C GLN A 338 8.11 12.05 -12.54
N PRO A 339 8.74 12.99 -11.80
CA PRO A 339 8.13 13.68 -10.66
C PRO A 339 6.90 14.54 -11.01
N GLU A 340 6.73 14.97 -12.26
CA GLU A 340 5.62 15.84 -12.68
C GLU A 340 4.25 15.12 -12.73
N GLU A 341 4.23 13.83 -13.05
CA GLU A 341 2.99 13.04 -13.10
C GLU A 341 2.47 12.73 -11.70
N ALA A 342 3.38 12.45 -10.77
CA ALA A 342 3.05 12.22 -9.37
C ALA A 342 2.53 13.50 -8.69
N LYS A 343 3.12 14.67 -9.00
CA LYS A 343 2.59 15.97 -8.58
C LYS A 343 1.17 16.21 -9.10
N LYS A 344 0.87 15.82 -10.35
CA LYS A 344 -0.48 15.95 -10.92
C LYS A 344 -1.49 15.14 -10.12
N ILE A 345 -1.19 13.88 -9.82
CA ILE A 345 -2.06 13.01 -9.00
C ILE A 345 -2.24 13.60 -7.60
N LEU A 346 -1.15 14.01 -6.94
CA LEU A 346 -1.22 14.65 -5.62
C LEU A 346 -2.08 15.91 -5.64
N SER A 347 -1.93 16.78 -6.64
CA SER A 347 -2.73 18.02 -6.75
C SER A 347 -4.24 17.77 -6.86
N MET A 348 -4.64 16.59 -7.35
CA MET A 348 -6.05 16.20 -7.46
C MET A 348 -6.58 15.60 -6.15
N ILE A 349 -5.72 14.99 -5.32
CA ILE A 349 -6.12 14.30 -4.09
C ILE A 349 -6.11 15.23 -2.88
N LEU A 350 -5.09 16.08 -2.78
CA LEU A 350 -4.87 16.96 -1.61
C LEU A 350 -6.09 17.79 -1.20
N PRO A 351 -6.92 18.36 -2.11
CA PRO A 351 -8.11 19.13 -1.73
C PRO A 351 -9.20 18.31 -1.01
N HIS A 352 -9.14 16.98 -1.08
CA HIS A 352 -10.14 16.08 -0.50
C HIS A 352 -9.71 15.49 0.84
N LEU A 353 -8.45 15.70 1.24
CA LEU A 353 -7.92 15.16 2.49
C LEU A 353 -8.21 16.10 3.65
N SER A 354 -8.43 15.51 4.82
CA SER A 354 -8.61 16.27 6.06
C SER A 354 -7.33 17.03 6.43
N SER A 355 -7.46 18.16 7.11
CA SER A 355 -6.31 18.95 7.58
C SER A 355 -5.42 18.15 8.54
N GLU A 356 -6.03 17.31 9.38
CA GLU A 356 -5.35 16.41 10.30
C GLU A 356 -4.52 15.35 9.54
N THR A 357 -5.10 14.75 8.48
CA THR A 357 -4.38 13.78 7.64
C THR A 357 -3.20 14.43 6.91
N LEU A 358 -3.43 15.59 6.28
CA LEU A 358 -2.36 16.33 5.61
C LEU A 358 -1.19 16.60 6.56
N THR A 359 -1.49 17.00 7.80
CA THR A 359 -0.47 17.32 8.81
C THR A 359 0.26 16.08 9.32
N MET A 360 -0.46 14.97 9.57
CA MET A 360 0.15 13.72 10.01
C MET A 360 1.07 13.10 8.96
N SER A 361 0.79 13.33 7.67
CA SER A 361 1.60 12.83 6.58
C SER A 361 2.69 13.80 6.13
N LEU A 362 2.71 15.04 6.66
CA LEU A 362 3.81 15.98 6.39
C LEU A 362 5.15 15.43 6.88
N ASP A 363 5.20 14.73 8.01
CA ASP A 363 6.40 14.06 8.50
C ASP A 363 7.04 13.19 7.41
N THR A 364 6.21 12.41 6.70
CA THR A 364 6.63 11.59 5.56
C THR A 364 7.00 12.45 4.34
N CYS A 365 6.25 13.52 4.05
CA CYS A 365 6.52 14.43 2.93
C CYS A 365 7.90 15.10 3.05
N PHE A 366 8.28 15.49 4.27
CA PHE A 366 9.55 16.15 4.58
C PHE A 366 10.77 15.26 4.30
N LEU A 367 10.59 13.93 4.30
CA LEU A 367 11.65 12.96 3.98
C LEU A 367 11.83 12.73 2.46
N ILE A 368 10.90 13.19 1.63
CA ILE A 368 10.84 12.86 0.19
C ILE A 368 11.39 14.01 -0.66
N ASP A 369 10.66 15.14 -0.72
CA ASP A 369 11.03 16.29 -1.55
C ASP A 369 10.27 17.55 -1.11
N SER A 370 10.99 18.67 -1.14
CA SER A 370 10.46 20.04 -1.04
C SER A 370 9.25 20.35 -1.90
N SER A 371 9.21 19.84 -3.13
CA SER A 371 8.12 20.13 -4.05
C SER A 371 6.79 19.51 -3.64
N VAL A 372 6.85 18.36 -2.93
CA VAL A 372 5.67 17.67 -2.39
C VAL A 372 5.13 18.41 -1.17
N VAL A 373 6.04 18.82 -0.27
CA VAL A 373 5.68 19.66 0.88
C VAL A 373 5.00 20.95 0.41
N ASP A 374 5.53 21.59 -0.64
CA ASP A 374 4.93 22.79 -1.23
C ASP A 374 3.53 22.55 -1.78
N LEU A 375 3.27 21.38 -2.37
CA LEU A 375 1.94 20.98 -2.83
C LEU A 375 0.97 20.83 -1.66
N CYS A 376 1.39 20.11 -0.61
CA CYS A 376 0.58 19.85 0.59
C CYS A 376 0.19 21.14 1.30
N ILE A 377 1.13 22.07 1.52
CA ILE A 377 0.83 23.35 2.18
C ILE A 377 0.02 24.30 1.30
N SER A 378 -0.05 24.07 -0.01
CA SER A 378 -0.87 24.87 -0.93
C SER A 378 -2.29 24.30 -1.08
N ALA A 379 -2.60 23.17 -0.43
CA ALA A 379 -3.91 22.55 -0.48
C ALA A 379 -4.98 23.43 0.22
N PRO A 380 -6.21 23.53 -0.31
CA PRO A 380 -7.27 24.34 0.31
C PRO A 380 -7.65 23.90 1.73
N THR A 381 -7.51 22.61 2.03
CA THR A 381 -7.81 22.01 3.33
C THR A 381 -6.62 22.07 4.30
N PHE A 382 -5.49 22.64 3.90
CA PHE A 382 -4.31 22.73 4.75
C PHE A 382 -4.54 23.67 5.93
N ASP A 383 -4.35 23.16 7.14
CA ASP A 383 -4.38 23.93 8.37
C ASP A 383 -2.95 24.13 8.89
N VAL A 384 -2.49 25.37 8.85
CA VAL A 384 -1.16 25.75 9.35
C VAL A 384 -0.99 25.57 10.86
N HIS A 385 -2.10 25.45 11.61
CA HIS A 385 -2.12 25.29 13.06
C HIS A 385 -2.33 23.86 13.52
N ALA A 386 -2.56 22.93 12.59
CA ALA A 386 -2.70 21.53 12.93
C ALA A 386 -1.40 20.96 13.53
N LYS A 387 -1.56 19.92 14.37
CA LYS A 387 -0.48 19.29 15.12
C LYS A 387 -0.41 17.79 14.82
N THR A 388 0.81 17.26 14.81
CA THR A 388 1.05 15.81 14.80
C THR A 388 0.68 15.18 16.15
N GLN A 389 0.79 13.85 16.25
CA GLN A 389 0.60 13.15 17.53
C GLN A 389 1.63 13.54 18.59
N SER A 390 2.84 13.94 18.19
CA SER A 390 3.88 14.50 19.08
C SER A 390 3.63 15.98 19.43
N GLY A 391 2.54 16.58 18.97
CA GLY A 391 2.21 17.99 19.20
C GLY A 391 2.96 18.96 18.28
N GLN A 392 3.75 18.48 17.32
CA GLN A 392 4.53 19.31 16.42
C GLN A 392 3.62 19.98 15.37
N THR A 393 3.84 21.27 15.12
CA THR A 393 3.22 21.98 13.98
C THR A 393 4.06 21.81 12.71
N VAL A 394 3.50 22.15 11.54
CA VAL A 394 4.27 22.20 10.29
C VAL A 394 5.54 23.05 10.38
N LEU A 395 5.55 24.09 11.22
CA LEU A 395 6.71 24.95 11.42
C LEU A 395 7.84 24.23 12.17
N HIS A 396 7.52 23.38 13.15
CA HIS A 396 8.52 22.53 13.81
C HIS A 396 9.21 21.63 12.78
N LEU A 397 8.40 20.95 11.97
CA LEU A 397 8.87 19.99 10.96
C LEU A 397 9.74 20.67 9.90
N ALA A 398 9.29 21.82 9.38
CA ALA A 398 10.05 22.58 8.37
C ALA A 398 11.41 23.06 8.89
N VAL A 399 11.46 23.50 10.17
CA VAL A 399 12.69 23.96 10.80
C VAL A 399 13.65 22.79 11.06
N GLN A 400 13.14 21.69 11.63
CA GLN A 400 13.90 20.47 11.91
C GLN A 400 14.53 19.87 10.64
N ASN A 401 13.80 19.89 9.52
CA ASN A 401 14.26 19.39 8.22
C ASN A 401 15.05 20.44 7.41
N LYS A 402 15.39 21.60 8.01
CA LYS A 402 16.23 22.66 7.40
C LYS A 402 15.64 23.26 6.11
N MET A 403 14.31 23.27 5.97
CA MET A 403 13.61 23.73 4.77
C MET A 403 13.24 25.21 4.84
N ASN A 404 14.24 26.09 4.73
CA ASN A 404 14.07 27.53 4.98
C ASN A 404 13.02 28.23 4.08
N GLN A 405 12.82 27.76 2.85
CA GLN A 405 11.77 28.29 1.96
C GLN A 405 10.36 27.97 2.48
N ILE A 406 10.15 26.74 2.96
CA ILE A 406 8.89 26.32 3.59
C ILE A 406 8.69 27.04 4.92
N VAL A 407 9.75 27.23 5.72
CA VAL A 407 9.71 28.03 6.96
C VAL A 407 9.16 29.43 6.66
N ALA A 408 9.72 30.14 5.69
CA ALA A 408 9.24 31.47 5.31
C ALA A 408 7.77 31.48 4.84
N LYS A 409 7.38 30.49 4.02
CA LYS A 409 6.01 30.37 3.51
C LYS A 409 5.01 30.09 4.62
N VAL A 410 5.29 29.14 5.50
CA VAL A 410 4.44 28.76 6.64
C VAL A 410 4.29 29.92 7.64
N ILE A 411 5.36 30.68 7.91
CA ILE A 411 5.28 31.92 8.71
C ILE A 411 4.35 32.93 8.03
N SER A 412 4.47 33.12 6.70
CA SER A 412 3.60 34.06 5.96
C SER A 412 2.12 33.64 5.95
N MET A 413 1.84 32.34 6.16
CA MET A 413 0.49 31.78 6.30
C MET A 413 -0.08 31.95 7.72
N GLY A 414 0.66 32.57 8.65
CA GLY A 414 0.20 32.87 10.00
C GLY A 414 0.56 31.80 11.04
N ALA A 415 1.52 30.92 10.77
CA ALA A 415 1.97 29.93 11.76
C ALA A 415 2.41 30.60 13.07
N ASN A 416 1.99 30.03 14.20
CA ASN A 416 2.45 30.49 15.51
C ASN A 416 3.91 30.07 15.75
N VAL A 417 4.83 31.02 15.67
CA VAL A 417 6.29 30.81 15.84
C VAL A 417 6.70 30.42 17.26
N ASN A 418 5.81 30.60 18.23
CA ASN A 418 6.03 30.27 19.64
C ASN A 418 5.18 29.09 20.12
N GLU A 419 4.49 28.40 19.21
CA GLU A 419 3.76 27.17 19.56
C GLU A 419 4.74 26.14 20.08
N VAL A 420 4.36 25.39 21.13
CA VAL A 420 5.20 24.32 21.66
C VAL A 420 4.64 22.95 21.29
N ASP A 421 5.53 22.01 21.06
CA ASP A 421 5.21 20.60 20.85
C ASP A 421 5.02 19.84 22.18
N GLY A 422 4.89 18.52 22.10
CA GLY A 422 4.69 17.64 23.25
C GLY A 422 5.87 17.63 24.23
N ASP A 423 7.07 18.00 23.79
CA ASP A 423 8.25 18.16 24.65
C ASP A 423 8.35 19.58 25.21
N GLY A 424 7.38 20.45 24.95
CA GLY A 424 7.42 21.86 25.31
C GLY A 424 8.43 22.67 24.49
N ALA A 425 8.98 22.10 23.42
CA ALA A 425 9.93 22.78 22.55
C ALA A 425 9.19 23.64 21.53
N SER A 426 9.63 24.88 21.35
CA SER A 426 9.18 25.76 20.25
C SER A 426 9.98 25.50 18.97
N PRO A 427 9.54 25.96 17.78
CA PRO A 427 10.29 25.81 16.53
C PRO A 427 11.72 26.34 16.62
N LEU A 428 11.95 27.37 17.44
CA LEU A 428 13.28 27.93 17.69
C LEU A 428 14.26 26.90 18.28
N HIS A 429 13.79 25.92 19.05
CA HIS A 429 14.64 24.87 19.62
C HIS A 429 15.25 23.92 18.59
N TYR A 430 14.69 23.89 17.37
CA TYR A 430 15.15 23.05 16.27
C TYR A 430 15.89 23.84 15.19
N CYS A 431 16.10 25.15 15.40
CA CYS A 431 16.60 26.05 14.35
C CYS A 431 18.09 25.86 14.01
N ASN A 432 18.47 26.42 12.86
CA ASN A 432 19.84 26.47 12.36
C ASN A 432 20.21 27.92 12.00
N ALA A 433 21.43 28.17 11.54
CA ALA A 433 21.91 29.51 11.19
C ALA A 433 20.99 30.26 10.20
N SER A 434 20.37 29.55 9.25
CA SER A 434 19.51 30.15 8.23
C SER A 434 18.07 30.35 8.71
N SER A 435 17.53 29.44 9.53
CA SER A 435 16.15 29.56 10.05
C SER A 435 16.04 30.45 11.29
N LEU A 436 17.14 30.67 12.02
CA LEU A 436 17.18 31.53 13.20
C LEU A 436 16.72 32.97 12.89
N PRO A 437 17.28 33.69 11.89
CA PRO A 437 16.78 35.01 11.51
C PRO A 437 15.29 35.01 11.15
N LEU A 438 14.83 34.03 10.36
CA LEU A 438 13.43 33.95 9.91
C LEU A 438 12.46 33.86 11.09
N LEU A 439 12.80 33.04 12.09
CA LEU A 439 11.97 32.84 13.27
C LEU A 439 12.00 34.08 14.20
N LEU A 440 13.18 34.65 14.43
CA LEU A 440 13.32 35.83 15.29
C LEU A 440 12.65 37.06 14.70
N ASP A 441 12.80 37.29 13.40
CA ASP A 441 12.18 38.42 12.71
C ASP A 441 10.64 38.28 12.69
N ALA A 442 10.14 37.04 12.80
CA ALA A 442 8.73 36.72 12.98
C ALA A 442 8.24 36.75 14.44
N GLY A 443 9.11 37.09 15.41
CA GLY A 443 8.75 37.24 16.82
C GLY A 443 8.90 35.99 17.69
N ALA A 444 9.73 35.02 17.28
CA ALA A 444 10.06 33.88 18.13
C ALA A 444 10.79 34.33 19.41
N ASP A 445 10.38 33.81 20.56
CA ASP A 445 10.96 34.11 21.86
C ASP A 445 12.16 33.19 22.18
N PRO A 446 13.40 33.71 22.24
CA PRO A 446 14.60 32.94 22.57
C PRO A 446 14.66 32.46 24.03
N LYS A 447 13.73 32.89 24.89
CA LYS A 447 13.73 32.56 26.32
C LYS A 447 12.83 31.40 26.69
N VAL A 448 12.06 30.86 25.73
CA VAL A 448 11.23 29.68 25.96
C VAL A 448 12.13 28.52 26.37
N LEU A 449 11.72 27.81 27.41
CA LEU A 449 12.38 26.59 27.89
C LEU A 449 11.49 25.40 27.56
N ASN A 450 12.08 24.32 27.06
CA ASN A 450 11.38 23.05 26.88
C ASN A 450 11.16 22.31 28.21
N SER A 451 10.53 21.14 28.16
CA SER A 451 10.25 20.31 29.35
C SER A 451 11.51 19.83 30.07
N ALA A 452 12.67 19.83 29.41
CA ALA A 452 13.98 19.56 30.02
C ALA A 452 14.64 20.81 30.63
N GLY A 453 13.97 21.96 30.62
CA GLY A 453 14.49 23.23 31.14
C GLY A 453 15.54 23.88 30.26
N LYS A 454 15.69 23.46 28.99
CA LYS A 454 16.69 23.97 28.05
C LYS A 454 16.08 25.03 27.15
N ASN A 455 16.83 26.11 26.92
CA ASN A 455 16.50 27.10 25.88
C ASN A 455 16.89 26.59 24.48
N PHE A 456 16.55 27.36 23.45
CA PHE A 456 16.82 27.00 22.06
C PHE A 456 18.32 26.74 21.76
N PHE A 457 19.21 27.55 22.35
CA PHE A 457 20.64 27.49 22.08
C PHE A 457 21.27 26.23 22.69
N GLU A 458 20.84 25.86 23.90
CA GLU A 458 21.23 24.61 24.55
C GLU A 458 20.72 23.37 23.80
N SER A 459 19.49 23.42 23.24
CA SER A 459 18.92 22.32 22.46
C SER A 459 19.60 22.13 21.09
N VAL A 460 20.02 23.21 20.43
CA VAL A 460 20.81 23.10 19.19
C VAL A 460 22.20 22.55 19.50
N ALA A 461 22.80 22.96 20.63
CA ALA A 461 24.14 22.53 21.01
C ALA A 461 24.29 21.00 21.18
N THR A 462 23.21 20.28 21.53
CA THR A 462 23.27 18.80 21.67
C THR A 462 23.44 18.08 20.33
N HIS A 463 23.13 18.74 19.22
CA HIS A 463 23.21 18.19 17.86
C HIS A 463 24.38 18.77 17.05
N GLY A 464 25.19 19.65 17.66
CA GLY A 464 26.33 20.33 17.05
C GLY A 464 26.05 21.79 16.69
N LEU A 465 27.02 22.67 16.98
CA LEU A 465 26.91 24.11 16.72
C LEU A 465 27.54 24.50 15.38
N ASP A 466 26.85 25.37 14.64
CA ASP A 466 27.42 26.09 13.50
C ASP A 466 28.09 27.39 13.99
N LEU A 467 29.23 27.77 13.41
CA LEU A 467 29.91 29.02 13.73
C LEU A 467 29.01 30.23 13.42
N ASP A 468 28.36 30.22 12.26
CA ASP A 468 27.48 31.30 11.82
C ASP A 468 26.28 31.46 12.78
N PHE A 469 25.77 30.34 13.30
CA PHE A 469 24.69 30.33 14.29
C PHE A 469 25.14 30.96 15.61
N VAL A 470 26.31 30.58 16.13
CA VAL A 470 26.86 31.13 17.37
C VAL A 470 27.14 32.64 17.23
N GLU A 471 27.70 33.05 16.09
CA GLU A 471 27.92 34.48 15.79
C GLU A 471 26.61 35.25 15.72
N GLU A 472 25.58 34.73 15.07
CA GLU A 472 24.26 35.38 14.99
C GLU A 472 23.62 35.54 16.37
N VAL A 473 23.66 34.49 17.21
CA VAL A 473 23.15 34.54 18.59
C VAL A 473 23.89 35.60 19.41
N LYS A 474 25.22 35.67 19.27
CA LYS A 474 26.08 36.64 19.96
C LYS A 474 25.81 38.07 19.49
N ASN A 475 25.74 38.29 18.19
CA ASN A 475 25.55 39.61 17.57
C ASN A 475 24.18 40.20 17.93
N ARG A 476 23.13 39.37 17.91
CA ARG A 476 21.78 39.78 18.30
C ARG A 476 21.56 39.87 19.81
N LYS A 477 22.52 39.44 20.64
CA LYS A 477 22.42 39.43 22.11
C LYS A 477 21.15 38.77 22.62
N LEU A 478 20.81 37.61 22.04
CA LEU A 478 19.55 36.91 22.31
C LEU A 478 19.46 36.34 23.72
N LEU A 479 20.61 36.02 24.30
CA LEU A 479 20.75 35.37 25.60
C LEU A 479 21.63 36.21 26.52
N ASN A 480 21.42 36.05 27.83
CA ASN A 480 22.39 36.51 28.81
C ASN A 480 23.66 35.62 28.74
N SER A 481 24.75 36.09 29.34
CA SER A 481 26.03 35.40 29.26
C SER A 481 26.04 34.03 29.93
N VAL A 482 25.21 33.79 30.95
CA VAL A 482 25.08 32.47 31.59
C VAL A 482 24.48 31.47 30.61
N ASP A 483 23.35 31.81 29.98
CA ASP A 483 22.66 30.93 29.04
C ASP A 483 23.44 30.78 27.72
N PHE A 484 24.16 31.82 27.30
CA PHE A 484 25.11 31.71 26.19
C PHE A 484 26.24 30.73 26.50
N VAL A 485 26.85 30.82 27.69
CA VAL A 485 27.88 29.86 28.13
C VAL A 485 27.33 28.43 28.15
N LYS A 486 26.11 28.20 28.66
CA LYS A 486 25.50 26.86 28.67
C LYS A 486 25.35 26.25 27.27
N GLY A 487 25.13 27.07 26.24
CA GLY A 487 25.07 26.59 24.85
C GLY A 487 26.45 26.22 24.29
N ILE A 488 27.48 27.06 24.49
CA ILE A 488 28.81 26.81 23.91
C ILE A 488 29.71 25.89 24.75
N ILE A 489 29.38 25.63 26.02
CA ILE A 489 30.25 24.88 26.96
C ILE A 489 30.61 23.48 26.47
N ARG A 490 29.72 22.88 25.67
CA ARG A 490 29.84 21.53 25.12
C ARG A 490 30.84 21.45 23.97
N ASP A 491 31.18 22.56 23.33
CA ASP A 491 32.00 22.55 22.12
C ASP A 491 33.40 23.11 22.39
N LYS A 492 34.40 22.25 22.20
CA LYS A 492 35.81 22.55 22.44
C LYS A 492 36.32 23.74 21.62
N ARG A 493 35.72 24.05 20.46
CA ARG A 493 36.12 25.19 19.61
C ARG A 493 35.97 26.53 20.34
N PHE A 494 34.99 26.63 21.25
CA PHE A 494 34.69 27.85 22.00
C PHE A 494 35.30 27.85 23.41
N SER A 495 36.26 26.96 23.70
CA SER A 495 36.90 26.91 25.02
C SER A 495 37.52 28.25 25.45
N LYS A 496 38.00 29.05 24.49
CA LYS A 496 38.55 30.39 24.77
C LYS A 496 37.45 31.36 25.18
N ASP A 497 36.35 31.41 24.43
CA ASP A 497 35.19 32.25 24.73
C ASP A 497 34.56 31.88 26.07
N VAL A 498 34.40 30.58 26.36
CA VAL A 498 33.93 30.08 27.66
C VAL A 498 34.78 30.62 28.80
N LYS A 499 36.11 30.44 28.71
CA LYS A 499 37.05 30.89 29.75
C LYS A 499 37.00 32.39 29.96
N GLN A 500 36.94 33.14 28.86
CA GLN A 500 36.86 34.59 28.89
C GLN A 500 35.56 35.06 29.55
N LEU A 501 34.40 34.59 29.08
CA LEU A 501 33.10 35.00 29.62
C LEU A 501 32.93 34.66 31.09
N ILE A 502 33.37 33.46 31.51
CA ILE A 502 33.31 33.06 32.91
C ILE A 502 34.14 33.99 33.80
N SER A 503 35.35 34.35 33.34
CA SER A 503 36.27 35.19 34.10
C SER A 503 35.84 36.66 34.10
N ASP A 504 35.51 37.21 32.94
CA ASP A 504 35.20 38.63 32.75
C ASP A 504 33.88 39.01 33.46
N GLU A 505 32.90 38.10 33.47
CA GLU A 505 31.58 38.35 34.04
C GLU A 505 31.32 37.67 35.40
N ASN A 506 32.35 37.04 35.98
CA ASN A 506 32.26 36.30 37.24
C ASN A 506 31.11 35.26 37.27
N ILE A 507 30.92 34.54 36.16
CA ILE A 507 29.89 33.50 36.08
C ILE A 507 30.30 32.34 36.99
N LYS A 508 29.38 31.92 37.87
CA LYS A 508 29.65 30.81 38.79
C LYS A 508 29.88 29.52 38.01
N ALA A 509 31.01 28.85 38.25
CA ALA A 509 31.28 27.51 37.75
C ALA A 509 30.39 26.50 38.51
N THR A 510 29.23 26.19 37.94
CA THR A 510 28.26 25.25 38.55
C THR A 510 28.61 23.81 38.19
N SER A 511 28.11 22.87 39.01
CA SER A 511 28.11 21.44 38.69
C SER A 511 27.47 21.14 37.33
N ASP A 512 26.43 21.87 36.95
CA ASP A 512 25.70 21.63 35.71
C ASP A 512 26.55 21.98 34.48
N LEU A 513 27.31 23.09 34.55
CA LEU A 513 28.29 23.44 33.50
C LEU A 513 29.42 22.42 33.42
N LEU A 514 29.84 21.90 34.57
CA LEU A 514 30.91 20.90 34.67
C LEU A 514 30.49 19.58 34.03
N LEU A 515 29.31 19.05 34.40
CA LEU A 515 28.76 17.82 33.84
C LEU A 515 28.48 17.98 32.34
N ALA A 516 27.93 19.11 31.91
CA ALA A 516 27.71 19.42 30.50
C ALA A 516 29.00 19.39 29.67
N ALA A 517 30.09 19.97 30.17
CA ALA A 517 31.40 19.93 29.50
C ALA A 517 31.98 18.51 29.43
N ALA A 518 31.74 17.70 30.47
CA ALA A 518 32.24 16.33 30.54
C ALA A 518 31.49 15.40 29.57
N GLU A 519 30.16 15.52 29.49
CA GLU A 519 29.30 14.74 28.58
C GLU A 519 29.72 14.84 27.11
N SER A 520 30.24 15.99 26.68
CA SER A 520 30.64 16.24 25.30
C SER A 520 32.14 16.06 25.04
N GLY A 521 32.92 15.74 26.09
CA GLY A 521 34.38 15.61 25.99
C GLY A 521 35.13 16.93 25.83
N ALA A 522 34.54 18.06 26.25
CA ALA A 522 35.23 19.36 26.27
C ALA A 522 36.19 19.45 27.48
N VAL A 523 37.20 18.57 27.53
CA VAL A 523 38.07 18.39 28.70
C VAL A 523 38.77 19.68 29.13
N ALA A 524 39.18 20.52 28.17
CA ALA A 524 39.78 21.82 28.47
C ALA A 524 38.84 22.77 29.25
N ASN A 525 37.52 22.64 29.06
CA ASN A 525 36.49 23.37 29.82
C ASN A 525 36.27 22.72 31.19
N VAL A 526 36.26 21.39 31.26
CA VAL A 526 36.16 20.65 32.53
C VAL A 526 37.29 21.03 33.49
N LEU A 527 38.54 20.93 33.05
CA LEU A 527 39.71 21.28 33.87
C LEU A 527 39.67 22.74 34.33
N PHE A 528 39.19 23.65 33.46
CA PHE A 528 39.04 25.05 33.81
C PHE A 528 37.95 25.26 34.87
N LEU A 529 36.76 24.67 34.70
CA LEU A 529 35.68 24.78 35.68
C LEU A 529 36.09 24.22 37.06
N LEU A 530 36.82 23.12 37.10
CA LEU A 530 37.42 22.59 38.35
C LEU A 530 38.38 23.61 38.98
N SER A 531 39.23 24.26 38.18
CA SER A 531 40.13 25.32 38.69
C SER A 531 39.39 26.54 39.24
N GLN A 532 38.14 26.77 38.80
CA GLN A 532 37.24 27.81 39.31
C GLN A 532 36.36 27.33 40.48
N GLY A 533 36.59 26.12 41.00
CA GLY A 533 35.89 25.58 42.17
C GLY A 533 34.53 24.96 41.89
N ALA A 534 34.26 24.50 40.65
CA ALA A 534 33.08 23.69 40.37
C ALA A 534 33.10 22.40 41.20
N ASP A 535 31.97 22.03 41.79
CA ASP A 535 31.85 20.83 42.62
C ASP A 535 31.93 19.56 41.76
N PRO A 536 32.98 18.72 41.92
CA PRO A 536 33.14 17.51 41.13
C PRO A 536 32.25 16.35 41.57
N ASN A 537 31.60 16.43 42.75
CA ASN A 537 30.82 15.32 43.30
C ASN A 537 29.40 15.23 42.74
N ALA A 538 29.01 16.18 41.90
CA ALA A 538 27.69 16.17 41.27
C ALA A 538 27.53 14.97 40.35
N LYS A 539 26.28 14.50 40.27
CA LYS A 539 25.87 13.39 39.41
C LYS A 539 24.72 13.82 38.51
N ASN A 540 24.66 13.26 37.32
CA ASN A 540 23.53 13.48 36.41
C ASN A 540 22.29 12.67 36.85
N SER A 541 21.22 12.73 36.05
CA SER A 541 19.97 12.00 36.31
C SER A 541 20.13 10.49 36.40
N ASN A 542 21.18 9.92 35.78
CA ASN A 542 21.47 8.49 35.79
C ASN A 542 22.43 8.09 36.93
N GLN A 543 22.70 8.99 37.88
CA GLN A 543 23.72 8.81 38.92
C GLN A 543 25.17 8.73 38.41
N SER A 544 25.46 9.07 37.15
CA SER A 544 26.82 9.10 36.60
C SER A 544 27.58 10.32 37.14
N ASN A 545 28.78 10.08 37.70
CA ASN A 545 29.68 11.14 38.20
C ASN A 545 30.60 11.70 37.10
N LEU A 546 31.40 12.72 37.43
CA LEU A 546 32.34 13.36 36.50
C LEU A 546 33.32 12.40 35.81
N LEU A 547 33.82 11.38 36.54
CA LEU A 547 34.77 10.40 36.00
C LEU A 547 34.10 9.50 34.95
N HIS A 548 32.86 9.07 35.20
CA HIS A 548 32.08 8.28 34.23
C HIS A 548 31.97 9.01 32.89
N LEU A 549 31.53 10.27 32.94
CA LEU A 549 31.29 11.07 31.74
C LEU A 549 32.59 11.38 30.99
N SER A 550 33.66 11.70 31.72
CA SER A 550 34.94 12.07 31.13
C SER A 550 35.70 10.90 30.51
N ALA A 551 35.47 9.67 30.99
CA ALA A 551 36.13 8.47 30.49
C ALA A 551 35.80 8.14 29.02
N GLN A 552 34.69 8.67 28.50
CA GLN A 552 34.30 8.49 27.11
C GLN A 552 35.25 9.18 26.11
N HIS A 553 35.89 10.28 26.52
CA HIS A 553 36.53 11.22 25.59
C HIS A 553 37.93 11.67 25.99
N ALA A 554 38.27 11.61 27.27
CA ALA A 554 39.55 12.11 27.76
C ALA A 554 40.72 11.21 27.32
N THR A 555 41.84 11.85 26.99
CA THR A 555 43.13 11.15 26.92
C THR A 555 43.58 10.72 28.33
N VAL A 556 44.54 9.80 28.41
CA VAL A 556 45.08 9.34 29.71
C VAL A 556 45.62 10.50 30.55
N ASP A 557 46.33 11.44 29.94
CA ASP A 557 46.93 12.58 30.65
C ASP A 557 45.87 13.59 31.12
N GLU A 558 44.87 13.84 30.29
CA GLU A 558 43.72 14.67 30.65
C GLU A 558 42.91 14.04 31.78
N PHE A 559 42.70 12.72 31.74
CA PHE A 559 41.98 11.99 32.77
C PHE A 559 42.74 12.00 34.10
N LYS A 560 44.06 11.79 34.08
CA LYS A 560 44.92 11.93 35.27
C LYS A 560 44.86 13.34 35.85
N SER A 561 44.93 14.36 34.99
CA SER A 561 44.81 15.76 35.40
C SER A 561 43.46 16.04 36.04
N LEU A 562 42.38 15.46 35.49
CA LEU A 562 41.03 15.57 36.02
C LEU A 562 40.90 14.91 37.40
N VAL A 563 41.42 13.68 37.58
CA VAL A 563 41.42 13.00 38.89
C VAL A 563 42.20 13.83 39.92
N SER A 564 43.38 14.35 39.54
CA SER A 564 44.20 15.17 40.41
C SER A 564 43.52 16.49 40.82
N LEU A 565 42.81 17.16 39.91
CA LEU A 565 42.15 18.44 40.18
C LEU A 565 40.81 18.28 40.89
N SER A 566 40.07 17.23 40.58
CA SER A 566 38.76 16.95 41.19
C SER A 566 38.89 16.35 42.59
N GLY A 567 40.00 15.67 42.90
CA GLY A 567 40.16 14.93 44.15
C GLY A 567 39.21 13.73 44.29
N LEU A 568 38.50 13.36 43.22
CA LEU A 568 37.64 12.19 43.18
C LEU A 568 38.50 10.94 43.23
N GLN A 569 38.07 9.97 44.03
CA GLN A 569 38.70 8.66 44.05
C GLN A 569 38.22 7.86 42.84
N LEU A 570 39.16 7.20 42.18
CA LEU A 570 38.84 6.22 41.16
C LEU A 570 38.26 4.99 41.88
N THR A 571 36.96 4.75 41.69
CA THR A 571 36.22 3.65 42.33
C THR A 571 35.44 2.87 41.27
N ASP A 572 34.98 1.67 41.66
CA ASP A 572 34.02 0.86 40.89
C ASP A 572 32.57 1.24 41.19
N GLU A 573 32.33 2.54 41.43
CA GLU A 573 30.98 3.06 41.56
C GLU A 573 30.21 2.81 40.25
N LYS A 574 28.95 2.41 40.37
CA LYS A 574 28.07 2.16 39.25
C LYS A 574 26.93 3.17 39.24
N ASP A 575 26.59 3.61 38.05
CA ASP A 575 25.42 4.43 37.80
C ASP A 575 24.13 3.58 37.72
N ASP A 576 22.98 4.19 37.44
CA ASP A 576 21.69 3.49 37.38
C ASP A 576 21.59 2.48 36.23
N LEU A 577 22.47 2.58 35.23
CA LEU A 577 22.60 1.60 34.14
C LEU A 577 23.54 0.44 34.53
N GLY A 578 24.10 0.47 35.73
CA GLY A 578 25.10 -0.48 36.21
C GLY A 578 26.49 -0.23 35.64
N TRP A 579 26.72 0.93 34.99
CA TRP A 579 27.98 1.25 34.34
C TRP A 579 28.92 1.95 35.31
N ASN A 580 30.16 1.45 35.36
CA ASN A 580 31.28 2.11 36.02
C ASN A 580 32.14 2.87 34.99
N VAL A 581 33.17 3.59 35.45
CA VAL A 581 34.11 4.36 34.62
C VAL A 581 34.75 3.55 33.47
N PHE A 582 34.96 2.24 33.64
CA PHE A 582 35.51 1.37 32.60
C PHE A 582 34.54 1.12 31.46
N HIS A 583 33.26 0.92 31.77
CA HIS A 583 32.23 0.70 30.76
C HIS A 583 32.16 1.90 29.82
N TYR A 584 32.29 3.11 30.36
CA TYR A 584 32.35 4.35 29.58
C TYR A 584 33.60 4.45 28.70
N ALA A 585 34.78 4.06 29.19
CA ALA A 585 36.01 4.02 28.36
C ALA A 585 35.93 2.97 27.24
N GLY A 586 35.32 1.80 27.53
CA GLY A 586 35.15 0.71 26.57
C GLY A 586 34.11 1.02 25.48
N TYR A 587 33.00 1.68 25.82
CA TYR A 587 31.90 1.99 24.90
C TYR A 587 32.31 2.84 23.69
N LYS A 588 33.27 3.76 23.84
CA LYS A 588 33.81 4.59 22.74
C LYS A 588 35.13 4.07 22.16
N SER A 589 35.52 2.82 22.48
CA SER A 589 36.79 2.23 22.06
C SER A 589 38.02 3.06 22.44
N ASN A 590 37.99 3.73 23.60
CA ASN A 590 39.14 4.48 24.13
C ASN A 590 40.16 3.49 24.72
N LYS A 591 40.87 2.76 23.84
CA LYS A 591 41.74 1.63 24.19
C LYS A 591 42.83 2.00 25.21
N THR A 592 43.39 3.20 25.08
CA THR A 592 44.49 3.69 25.92
C THR A 592 44.02 4.00 27.33
N LEU A 593 42.89 4.70 27.48
CA LEU A 593 42.33 4.97 28.79
C LEU A 593 41.80 3.70 29.46
N TYR A 594 41.17 2.81 28.69
CA TYR A 594 40.71 1.52 29.19
C TYR A 594 41.85 0.68 29.78
N ALA A 595 43.00 0.60 29.09
CA ALA A 595 44.19 -0.11 29.58
C ALA A 595 44.73 0.52 30.88
N TYR A 596 44.82 1.85 30.94
CA TYR A 596 45.25 2.56 32.14
C TYR A 596 44.33 2.28 33.34
N LEU A 597 43.01 2.39 33.15
CA LEU A 597 42.04 2.13 34.21
C LEU A 597 42.14 0.68 34.72
N LYS A 598 42.44 -0.28 33.83
CA LYS A 598 42.56 -1.70 34.17
C LYS A 598 43.73 -1.96 35.11
N GLU A 599 44.85 -1.31 34.87
CA GLU A 599 46.03 -1.41 35.72
C GLU A 599 45.81 -0.77 37.10
N GLU A 600 45.15 0.39 37.16
CA GLU A 600 44.98 1.16 38.40
C GLU A 600 43.96 0.57 39.38
N LEU A 601 42.84 0.03 38.88
CA LEU A 601 41.77 -0.50 39.72
C LEU A 601 41.92 -1.99 40.06
N ASN A 602 42.86 -2.69 39.42
CA ASN A 602 43.21 -4.08 39.72
C ASN A 602 41.99 -5.04 39.71
N GLN A 603 41.02 -4.78 38.82
CA GLN A 603 39.80 -5.56 38.67
C GLN A 603 39.83 -6.38 37.37
N ASP A 604 39.46 -7.67 37.46
CA ASP A 604 39.13 -8.50 36.29
C ASP A 604 37.74 -8.14 35.76
N PRO A 605 37.50 -8.15 34.42
CA PRO A 605 36.22 -7.77 33.87
C PRO A 605 35.13 -8.73 34.34
N VAL A 606 34.23 -8.26 35.20
CA VAL A 606 32.99 -8.99 35.47
C VAL A 606 32.12 -8.87 34.23
N ILE A 607 32.16 -9.92 33.42
CA ILE A 607 31.33 -10.20 32.26
C ILE A 607 29.86 -9.95 32.61
N PHE A 608 29.17 -9.06 31.89
CA PHE A 608 27.70 -9.03 31.96
C PHE A 608 27.08 -10.03 30.98
N HIS A 609 26.10 -10.78 31.49
CA HIS A 609 25.10 -11.52 30.71
C HIS A 609 24.21 -10.56 29.92
N ARG A 610 24.73 -10.00 28.82
CA ARG A 610 24.09 -9.81 27.52
C ARG A 610 25.07 -9.06 26.61
N SER A 611 25.49 -9.78 25.58
CA SER A 611 26.38 -9.42 24.46
C SER A 611 27.82 -9.04 24.80
N HIS A 612 28.72 -10.01 24.60
CA HIS A 612 29.97 -10.03 23.83
C HIS A 612 30.47 -8.76 23.07
N LEU A 613 30.05 -7.52 23.35
CA LEU A 613 30.34 -6.38 22.49
C LEU A 613 31.69 -5.72 22.80
N VAL A 614 32.10 -5.61 24.07
CA VAL A 614 33.29 -4.79 24.43
C VAL A 614 34.61 -5.46 24.06
N GLU A 615 34.76 -6.78 24.25
CA GLU A 615 35.96 -7.50 23.78
C GLU A 615 35.97 -7.66 22.26
N HIS A 616 34.81 -7.87 21.64
CA HIS A 616 34.70 -8.06 20.18
C HIS A 616 34.89 -6.75 19.39
N LEU A 617 34.54 -5.59 19.98
CA LEU A 617 34.89 -4.26 19.43
C LEU A 617 36.39 -3.91 19.57
N MET A 618 37.15 -4.67 20.37
CA MET A 618 38.57 -4.43 20.64
C MET A 618 39.50 -5.41 19.91
N ASP A 619 38.98 -6.51 19.37
CA ASP A 619 39.70 -7.55 18.63
C ASP A 619 40.00 -7.12 17.19
N GLU A 620 41.29 -7.07 16.82
CA GLU A 620 41.76 -6.61 15.50
C GLU A 620 41.76 -7.73 14.43
N SER A 621 41.16 -8.88 14.73
CA SER A 621 41.14 -10.04 13.82
C SER A 621 39.97 -10.07 12.82
N GLU A 622 38.97 -9.18 12.92
CA GLU A 622 37.89 -9.04 11.93
C GLU A 622 37.74 -7.60 11.40
N PRO A 623 38.20 -7.32 10.17
CA PRO A 623 37.82 -6.10 9.46
C PRO A 623 36.42 -6.30 8.86
N ASP A 624 35.54 -5.31 8.99
CA ASP A 624 34.22 -5.21 8.36
C ASP A 624 33.03 -5.95 9.00
N SER A 625 32.73 -5.71 10.29
CA SER A 625 31.34 -5.80 10.75
C SER A 625 30.69 -4.41 10.81
N LYS A 626 29.96 -4.09 9.73
CA LYS A 626 29.01 -2.98 9.69
C LYS A 626 27.98 -3.14 10.81
N PHE A 627 28.08 -2.34 11.86
CA PHE A 627 26.96 -2.11 12.76
C PHE A 627 26.20 -0.86 12.30
N GLN A 628 25.17 -1.08 11.48
CA GLN A 628 24.07 -0.13 11.34
C GLN A 628 23.31 -0.08 12.67
N CYS A 629 23.13 1.11 13.21
CA CYS A 629 22.20 1.36 14.32
C CYS A 629 20.78 1.48 13.77
#